data_AF-A0A822ADH4-F1
#
_entry.id   AF-A0A822ADH4-F1
#
_cell.length_a   1.000
_cell.length_b   1.000
_cell.length_c   1.000
_cell.angle_alpha   90.00
_cell.angle_beta   90.00
_cell.angle_gamma   90.00
#
_symmetry.space_group_name_H-M   'P 1'
#
loop_
_entity.id
_entity.type
_entity.pdbx_description
1 polymer ?
#
loop_
_entity_poly.entity_id
_entity_poly.type
_entity_poly.pdbx_seq_one_letter_code
_entity_poly.pdbx_strand_id
1 'polypeptide(L)'
;MSFPNCRIGDKEVEYLTHILETNLTITEVKLNMNNIGAKGVKFPAESLKKAKALNKLDLDDNQIDNEGAQYLAEILKHYRVVMNHEFFFYHSDLDLYA
;
A
#
# COMPACT_ATOMS: atom_id res chain seq x y z
N MET A 1 3.69 -9.65 -10.24
CA MET A 1 2.37 -9.33 -10.83
C MET A 1 2.31 -7.84 -11.10
N SER A 2 1.75 -7.39 -12.24
CA SER A 2 1.87 -5.98 -12.66
C SER A 2 0.61 -5.51 -13.40
N PHE A 3 0.00 -4.43 -12.93
CA PHE A 3 -1.21 -3.82 -13.49
C PHE A 3 -1.15 -2.28 -13.52
N PRO A 4 -0.15 -1.67 -14.18
CA PRO A 4 -0.10 -0.23 -14.29
C PRO A 4 -1.21 0.30 -15.21
N ASN A 5 -1.82 1.44 -14.88
CA ASN A 5 -2.81 2.12 -15.74
C ASN A 5 -3.99 1.21 -16.16
N CYS A 6 -4.47 0.39 -15.22
CA CYS A 6 -5.56 -0.55 -15.44
C CYS A 6 -6.90 -0.04 -14.89
N ARG A 7 -6.96 1.21 -14.39
CA ARG A 7 -8.12 1.80 -13.71
C ARG A 7 -8.59 0.98 -12.51
N ILE A 8 -7.64 0.37 -11.81
CA ILE A 8 -7.90 -0.37 -10.57
C ILE A 8 -8.31 0.65 -9.51
N GLY A 9 -9.47 0.43 -8.89
CA GLY A 9 -9.96 1.22 -7.77
C GLY A 9 -9.87 0.44 -6.46
N ASP A 10 -10.39 1.05 -5.39
CA ASP A 10 -10.31 0.50 -4.03
C ASP A 10 -10.88 -0.92 -3.90
N LYS A 11 -11.96 -1.23 -4.62
CA LYS A 11 -12.63 -2.54 -4.56
C LYS A 11 -11.78 -3.63 -5.21
N GLU A 12 -11.16 -3.33 -6.34
CA GLU A 12 -10.30 -4.28 -7.05
C GLU A 12 -9.07 -4.64 -6.20
N VAL A 13 -8.55 -3.67 -5.45
CA VAL A 13 -7.44 -3.89 -4.51
C VAL A 13 -7.83 -4.81 -3.34
N GLU A 14 -9.07 -4.72 -2.86
CA GLU A 14 -9.59 -5.63 -1.83
C GLU A 14 -9.54 -7.10 -2.29
N TYR A 15 -10.00 -7.38 -3.51
CA TYR A 15 -9.92 -8.74 -4.09
C TYR A 15 -8.48 -9.20 -4.28
N LEU A 16 -7.59 -8.33 -4.78
CA LEU A 16 -6.17 -8.64 -4.94
C LEU A 16 -5.55 -9.02 -3.60
N THR A 17 -5.95 -8.36 -2.53
CA THR A 17 -5.42 -8.61 -1.19
C THR A 17 -5.73 -10.03 -0.71
N HIS A 18 -6.94 -10.54 -0.92
CA HIS A 18 -7.29 -11.93 -0.57
C HIS A 18 -6.47 -12.97 -1.35
N ILE A 19 -6.17 -12.67 -2.61
CA ILE A 19 -5.28 -13.52 -3.41
C ILE A 19 -3.87 -13.52 -2.79
N LEU A 20 -3.36 -12.37 -2.40
CA LEU A 20 -2.01 -12.22 -1.83
C LEU A 20 -1.86 -12.86 -0.44
N GLU A 21 -2.92 -12.92 0.37
CA GLU A 21 -2.88 -13.58 1.69
C GLU A 21 -2.54 -15.08 1.59
N THR A 22 -3.07 -15.76 0.56
CA THR A 22 -2.88 -17.21 0.38
C THR A 22 -1.77 -17.55 -0.60
N ASN A 23 -1.31 -16.56 -1.38
CA ASN A 23 -0.30 -16.77 -2.38
C ASN A 23 1.11 -16.83 -1.76
N LEU A 24 1.87 -17.88 -2.11
CA LEU A 24 3.22 -18.13 -1.60
C LEU A 24 4.32 -17.87 -2.65
N THR A 25 3.98 -17.37 -3.83
CA THR A 25 4.89 -17.26 -4.97
C THR A 25 5.06 -15.82 -5.49
N ILE A 26 4.06 -14.96 -5.29
CA ILE A 26 4.06 -13.57 -5.72
C ILE A 26 4.89 -12.76 -4.73
N THR A 27 6.06 -12.31 -5.19
CA THR A 27 6.99 -11.51 -4.40
C THR A 27 6.87 -10.01 -4.69
N GLU A 28 6.42 -9.62 -5.88
CA GLU A 28 6.26 -8.23 -6.30
C GLU A 28 4.89 -7.98 -6.93
N VAL A 29 4.24 -6.88 -6.53
CA VAL A 29 2.99 -6.36 -7.10
C VAL A 29 3.18 -4.91 -7.52
N LYS A 30 2.82 -4.59 -8.77
CA LYS A 30 2.84 -3.21 -9.29
C LYS A 30 1.43 -2.74 -9.61
N LEU A 31 1.00 -1.67 -8.96
CA LEU A 31 -0.31 -1.03 -9.07
C LEU A 31 -0.15 0.47 -9.34
N ASN A 32 0.99 0.90 -9.86
CA ASN A 32 1.26 2.29 -10.16
C ASN A 32 0.31 2.85 -11.25
N MET A 33 0.06 4.16 -11.24
CA MET A 33 -0.81 4.84 -12.21
C MET A 33 -2.26 4.32 -12.19
N ASN A 34 -2.88 4.16 -11.02
CA ASN A 34 -4.26 3.67 -10.88
C ASN A 34 -5.14 4.66 -10.08
N ASN A 35 -6.36 4.24 -9.76
CA ASN A 35 -7.37 5.04 -9.05
C ASN A 35 -7.52 4.59 -7.59
N ILE A 36 -6.43 4.15 -6.97
CA ILE A 36 -6.43 3.67 -5.59
C ILE A 36 -6.39 4.87 -4.64
N GLY A 37 -7.35 4.93 -3.73
CA GLY A 37 -7.43 5.94 -2.68
C GLY A 37 -7.10 5.39 -1.28
N ALA A 38 -7.36 6.20 -0.26
CA ALA A 38 -7.10 5.85 1.14
C ALA A 38 -7.77 4.53 1.57
N LYS A 39 -9.03 4.33 1.14
CA LYS A 39 -9.80 3.12 1.45
C LYS A 39 -9.21 1.89 0.77
N GLY A 40 -8.71 2.05 -0.46
CA GLY A 40 -8.07 1.00 -1.23
C GLY A 40 -6.78 0.49 -0.58
N VAL A 41 -6.04 1.32 0.16
CA VAL A 41 -4.81 0.90 0.86
C VAL A 41 -5.05 0.47 2.32
N LYS A 42 -6.17 0.87 2.93
CA LYS A 42 -6.54 0.48 4.30
C LYS A 42 -6.68 -1.05 4.47
N PHE A 43 -7.46 -1.70 3.61
CA PHE A 43 -7.68 -3.15 3.68
C PHE A 43 -6.40 -3.96 3.42
N PRO A 44 -5.61 -3.65 2.37
CA PRO A 44 -4.29 -4.23 2.19
C PRO A 44 -3.41 -4.05 3.42
N ALA A 45 -3.47 -2.92 4.12
CA ALA A 45 -2.57 -2.69 5.24
C ALA A 45 -2.72 -3.74 6.37
N GLU A 46 -3.95 -4.19 6.64
CA GLU A 46 -4.21 -5.21 7.65
C GLU A 46 -3.95 -6.63 7.14
N SER A 47 -4.38 -6.91 5.91
CA SER A 47 -4.31 -8.24 5.32
C SER A 47 -2.94 -8.60 4.75
N LEU A 48 -2.23 -7.63 4.17
CA LEU A 48 -0.88 -7.86 3.64
C LEU A 48 0.07 -8.33 4.72
N LYS A 49 -0.12 -7.96 6.00
CA LYS A 49 0.64 -8.50 7.16
C LYS A 49 0.66 -10.04 7.20
N LYS A 50 -0.31 -10.71 6.58
CA LYS A 50 -0.40 -12.17 6.48
C LYS A 50 0.23 -12.74 5.21
N ALA A 51 0.46 -11.91 4.19
CA ALA A 51 1.11 -12.33 2.96
C ALA A 51 2.55 -12.76 3.27
N LYS A 52 2.88 -14.01 2.92
CA LYS A 52 4.15 -14.64 3.32
C LYS A 52 5.27 -14.44 2.31
N ALA A 53 4.93 -14.22 1.04
CA ALA A 53 5.91 -14.15 -0.04
C ALA A 53 6.10 -12.73 -0.59
N LEU A 54 5.10 -11.86 -0.46
CA LEU A 54 5.17 -10.50 -0.98
C LEU A 54 6.25 -9.71 -0.25
N ASN A 55 7.16 -9.09 -1.00
CA ASN A 55 8.22 -8.24 -0.46
C ASN A 55 8.17 -6.81 -1.03
N LYS A 56 7.52 -6.63 -2.18
CA LYS A 56 7.46 -5.35 -2.88
C LYS A 56 6.07 -5.02 -3.39
N LEU A 57 5.62 -3.82 -3.06
CA LEU A 57 4.37 -3.23 -3.55
C LEU A 57 4.65 -1.84 -4.12
N ASP A 58 4.30 -1.63 -5.39
CA ASP A 58 4.44 -0.34 -6.07
C ASP A 58 3.05 0.29 -6.22
N LEU A 59 2.85 1.44 -5.58
CA LEU A 59 1.59 2.19 -5.54
C LEU A 59 1.77 3.62 -6.09
N ASP A 60 2.86 3.87 -6.82
CA ASP A 60 3.17 5.20 -7.31
C ASP A 60 2.06 5.76 -8.24
N ASP A 61 1.88 7.08 -8.30
CA ASP A 61 0.85 7.71 -9.14
C ASP A 61 -0.57 7.15 -8.87
N ASN A 62 -1.00 7.15 -7.61
CA ASN A 62 -2.36 6.83 -7.17
C ASN A 62 -2.96 7.99 -6.36
N GLN A 63 -4.25 7.95 -6.07
CA GLN A 63 -4.98 8.99 -5.33
C GLN A 63 -4.95 8.76 -3.81
N ILE A 64 -3.80 8.34 -3.28
CA ILE A 64 -3.61 8.04 -1.85
C ILE A 64 -3.38 9.36 -1.10
N ASP A 65 -4.27 9.67 -0.16
CA ASP A 65 -4.18 10.86 0.69
C ASP A 65 -3.39 10.60 1.99
N ASN A 66 -3.36 11.58 2.89
CA ASN A 66 -2.67 11.49 4.17
C ASN A 66 -3.19 10.36 5.08
N GLU A 67 -4.47 10.02 5.02
CA GLU A 67 -5.05 8.91 5.79
C GLU A 67 -4.53 7.57 5.22
N GLY A 68 -4.57 7.44 3.89
CA GLY A 68 -4.00 6.29 3.19
C GLY A 68 -2.51 6.10 3.48
N ALA A 69 -1.76 7.20 3.53
CA ALA A 69 -0.34 7.20 3.85
C ALA A 69 -0.05 6.68 5.27
N GLN A 70 -0.90 6.97 6.26
CA GLN A 70 -0.76 6.42 7.62
C GLN A 70 -0.89 4.89 7.63
N TYR A 71 -1.87 4.35 6.90
CA TYR A 71 -2.00 2.90 6.74
C TYR A 71 -0.79 2.26 6.05
N LEU A 72 -0.24 2.94 5.04
CA LEU A 72 0.97 2.48 4.34
C LEU A 72 2.21 2.52 5.25
N ALA A 73 2.31 3.52 6.12
CA ALA A 73 3.41 3.61 7.10
C ALA A 73 3.44 2.42 8.06
N GLU A 74 2.27 1.89 8.46
CA GLU A 74 2.21 0.71 9.30
C GLU A 74 2.75 -0.55 8.61
N ILE A 75 2.49 -0.71 7.31
CA ILE A 75 2.98 -1.87 6.54
C ILE A 75 4.42 -1.75 6.07
N LEU A 76 4.97 -0.53 5.98
CA LEU A 76 6.37 -0.33 5.64
C LEU A 76 7.33 -0.99 6.65
N LYS A 77 6.86 -1.29 7.87
CA LYS A 77 7.59 -2.09 8.87
C LYS A 77 7.80 -3.54 8.43
N HIS A 78 6.99 -4.03 7.50
CA HIS A 78 6.94 -5.43 7.06
C HIS A 78 7.27 -5.60 5.57
N TYR A 79 7.10 -4.56 4.74
CA TYR A 79 7.23 -4.62 3.28
C TYR A 79 8.00 -3.43 2.72
N ARG A 80 8.65 -3.61 1.56
CA ARG A 80 9.17 -2.49 0.78
C ARG A 80 8.06 -1.94 -0.12
N VAL A 81 7.48 -0.82 0.28
CA VAL A 81 6.53 -0.07 -0.58
C VAL A 81 7.30 1.00 -1.35
N VAL A 82 7.06 1.11 -2.65
CA VAL A 82 7.66 2.14 -3.52
C VAL A 82 6.58 3.14 -3.92
N MET A 83 6.83 4.42 -3.63
CA MET A 83 6.04 5.58 -4.06
C MET A 83 7.01 6.76 -4.26
N ASN A 84 6.87 7.50 -5.36
CA ASN A 84 7.75 8.61 -5.70
C ASN A 84 7.13 9.98 -5.40
N HIS A 85 5.84 10.07 -5.10
CA HIS A 85 5.21 11.27 -4.57
C HIS A 85 5.34 11.33 -3.04
N GLU A 86 5.98 12.40 -2.55
CA GLU A 86 6.40 12.59 -1.16
C GLU A 86 5.28 12.34 -0.16
N PHE A 87 5.54 11.41 0.76
CA PHE A 87 4.78 11.29 2.00
C PHE A 87 4.97 12.57 2.82
N PHE A 88 3.96 13.42 2.91
CA PHE A 88 3.87 14.37 4.01
C PHE A 88 3.52 13.60 5.28
N PHE A 89 4.52 12.96 5.90
CA PHE A 89 4.42 12.57 7.30
C PHE A 89 4.23 13.85 8.10
N TYR A 90 3.00 14.14 8.50
CA TYR A 90 2.79 15.00 9.66
C TYR A 90 3.41 14.26 10.85
N HIS A 91 4.64 14.64 11.21
CA HIS A 91 5.15 14.45 12.56
C HIS A 91 4.22 15.20 13.51
N SER A 92 3.19 14.52 14.01
CA SER A 92 2.52 14.89 15.24
C SER A 92 2.74 13.75 16.22
N ASP A 93 3.98 13.67 16.73
CA ASP A 93 4.35 13.12 18.04
C ASP A 93 5.88 13.23 18.19
N LEU A 94 6.38 14.46 18.37
CA LEU A 94 7.67 14.74 19.01
C LEU A 94 7.77 16.20 19.49
N ASP A 95 6.71 16.71 20.13
CA ASP A 95 6.84 17.75 21.16
C ASP A 95 6.87 17.05 22.53
N LEU A 96 7.85 16.16 22.71
CA LEU A 96 8.31 15.76 24.03
C LEU A 96 9.82 16.01 24.04
N TYR A 97 10.24 16.98 24.85
CA TYR A 97 11.59 17.52 25.05
C TYR A 97 12.10 18.61 24.08
N ALA A 98 11.75 19.86 24.39
CA ALA A 98 12.72 20.95 24.58
C ALA A 98 12.14 22.00 25.55
#